data_AF-A0A3M0WNM0-F1
#
_entry.id   AF-A0A3M0WNM0-F1
#
_cell.length_a   1.000
_cell.length_b   1.000
_cell.length_c   1.000
_cell.angle_alpha   90.00
_cell.angle_beta   90.00
_cell.angle_gamma   90.00
#
_symmetry.space_group_name_H-M   'P 1'
#
loop_
_entity.id
_entity.type
_entity.pdbx_description
1 polymer ?
#
loop_
_entity_poly.entity_id
_entity_poly.type
_entity_poly.pdbx_seq_one_letter_code
_entity_poly.pdbx_strand_id
1 'polypeptide(L)'
;MFKLKSKGAGMKAGKQAIIVFLILFLNGLVAQQTWHGKLSGDTKWSGEIILDGDIIVPKGISLNIEPGTKIYVLPGTDVTKSGKDKNRTEILVFGSFIANGEPNNRILFTSRNDNPQMNDWYGIILRNKSGTNLINYVTVEYAYVGLTTINCKAIIKNSQFRYNYYTGISAELRSKPIIQNCVLSNNDYAGLKCEYGAMPVVRFSIISGNSHGVIIFNEAEPILGKIEANGEVSGGYNRIFDNFDYNIYNHTYKTIYAQVNNWLTSSTAEIMKTIYDRSKD
;
A
#
# COMPACT_ATOMS: atom_id res chain seq x y z
N MET A 1 -82.73 -24.65 -14.48
CA MET A 1 -83.13 -24.50 -13.08
C MET A 1 -82.26 -25.45 -12.25
N PHE A 2 -81.39 -24.89 -11.39
CA PHE A 2 -80.69 -25.41 -10.19
C PHE A 2 -80.11 -26.85 -10.13
N LYS A 3 -78.77 -26.97 -9.89
CA LYS A 3 -78.06 -27.44 -8.65
C LYS A 3 -77.70 -28.95 -8.69
N LEU A 4 -76.61 -29.49 -8.13
CA LEU A 4 -75.43 -29.01 -7.38
C LEU A 4 -74.35 -30.12 -7.37
N LYS A 5 -73.10 -29.72 -7.07
CA LYS A 5 -71.86 -30.50 -6.90
C LYS A 5 -71.93 -31.64 -5.87
N SER A 6 -71.05 -32.64 -6.04
CA SER A 6 -70.27 -33.22 -4.94
C SER A 6 -68.78 -33.35 -5.32
N LYS A 7 -67.91 -33.20 -4.31
CA LYS A 7 -66.44 -33.20 -4.40
C LYS A 7 -65.91 -34.64 -4.45
N GLY A 8 -64.89 -34.88 -5.28
CA GLY A 8 -63.96 -36.00 -5.15
C GLY A 8 -62.53 -35.47 -5.22
N ALA A 9 -61.81 -35.56 -4.10
CA ALA A 9 -60.40 -35.23 -4.00
C ALA A 9 -59.55 -36.41 -4.52
N GLY A 10 -58.45 -36.10 -5.20
CA GLY A 10 -57.41 -37.07 -5.54
C GLY A 10 -56.88 -36.88 -6.96
N MET A 11 -55.93 -35.96 -7.15
CA MET A 11 -55.15 -35.93 -8.38
C MET A 11 -53.66 -35.92 -8.05
N LYS A 12 -53.00 -36.96 -8.58
CA LYS A 12 -51.61 -37.36 -8.39
C LYS A 12 -50.64 -36.37 -9.08
N ALA A 13 -49.49 -36.19 -8.43
CA ALA A 13 -48.16 -35.83 -8.94
C ALA A 13 -48.09 -34.96 -10.21
N GLY A 14 -47.89 -33.65 -10.01
CA GLY A 14 -47.44 -32.75 -11.06
C GLY A 14 -46.02 -33.10 -11.51
N LYS A 15 -45.82 -33.23 -12.82
CA LYS A 15 -44.48 -33.25 -13.44
C LYS A 15 -43.86 -31.87 -13.24
N GLN A 16 -42.97 -31.73 -12.26
CA GLN A 16 -42.06 -30.59 -12.20
C GLN A 16 -41.00 -30.78 -13.29
N ALA A 17 -41.03 -29.93 -14.30
CA ALA A 17 -39.94 -29.81 -15.25
C ALA A 17 -38.73 -29.21 -14.50
N ILE A 18 -37.72 -30.03 -14.26
CA ILE A 18 -36.42 -29.57 -13.77
C ILE A 18 -35.74 -28.88 -14.96
N ILE A 19 -35.78 -27.55 -14.99
CA ILE A 19 -34.92 -26.75 -15.86
C ILE A 19 -33.55 -26.73 -15.20
N VAL A 20 -32.64 -27.58 -15.69
CA VAL A 20 -31.22 -27.48 -15.33
C VAL A 20 -30.65 -26.28 -16.09
N PHE A 21 -30.43 -25.18 -15.37
CA PHE A 21 -29.59 -24.09 -15.88
C PHE A 21 -28.13 -24.57 -15.87
N LEU A 22 -27.65 -25.01 -17.03
CA LEU A 22 -26.24 -25.23 -17.26
C LEU A 22 -25.57 -23.86 -17.32
N ILE A 23 -25.04 -23.37 -16.19
CA ILE A 23 -24.15 -22.20 -16.19
C ILE A 23 -22.84 -22.65 -16.83
N LEU A 24 -22.69 -22.39 -18.13
CA LEU A 24 -21.42 -22.48 -18.81
C LEU A 24 -20.48 -21.43 -18.19
N PHE A 25 -19.57 -21.87 -17.34
CA PHE A 25 -18.37 -21.08 -17.01
C PHE A 25 -17.52 -21.00 -18.26
N LEU A 26 -17.76 -19.99 -19.08
CA LEU A 26 -16.78 -19.50 -20.04
C LEU A 26 -15.58 -19.02 -19.22
N ASN A 27 -14.58 -19.88 -19.06
CA ASN A 27 -13.23 -19.45 -18.70
C ASN A 27 -12.72 -18.60 -19.86
N GLY A 28 -13.15 -17.34 -19.90
CA GLY A 28 -12.61 -16.36 -20.83
C GLY A 28 -11.13 -16.25 -20.56
N LEU A 29 -10.31 -16.44 -21.59
CA LEU A 29 -8.95 -15.92 -21.61
C LEU A 29 -9.05 -14.43 -21.29
N VAL A 30 -8.66 -14.05 -20.07
CA VAL A 30 -8.50 -12.63 -19.74
C VAL A 30 -7.29 -12.19 -20.53
N ALA A 31 -7.52 -11.40 -21.58
CA ALA A 31 -6.44 -10.79 -22.35
C ALA A 31 -5.55 -9.98 -21.40
N GLN A 32 -4.24 -10.11 -21.57
CA GLN A 32 -3.26 -9.33 -20.81
C GLN A 32 -3.54 -7.83 -21.02
N GLN A 33 -3.77 -7.11 -19.93
CA GLN A 33 -4.14 -5.70 -19.98
C GLN A 33 -2.88 -4.85 -19.85
N THR A 34 -2.46 -4.19 -20.93
CA THR A 34 -1.33 -3.25 -20.89
C THR A 34 -1.84 -1.82 -20.75
N TRP A 35 -1.25 -1.06 -19.83
CA TRP A 35 -1.65 0.30 -19.52
C TRP A 35 -0.46 1.25 -19.46
N HIS A 36 -0.67 2.46 -19.99
CA HIS A 36 0.12 3.66 -19.76
C HIS A 36 -0.77 4.89 -20.03
N GLY A 37 -0.24 6.07 -19.71
CA GLY A 37 -0.86 7.35 -19.94
C GLY A 37 -1.92 7.73 -18.90
N LYS A 38 -2.75 8.69 -19.31
CA LYS A 38 -3.75 9.32 -18.45
C LYS A 38 -5.07 8.56 -18.48
N LEU A 39 -5.60 8.23 -17.30
CA LEU A 39 -6.95 7.65 -17.21
C LEU A 39 -8.00 8.68 -17.66
N SER A 40 -8.90 8.25 -18.54
CA SER A 40 -9.98 9.08 -19.09
C SER A 40 -11.23 9.11 -18.21
N GLY A 41 -11.33 8.20 -17.24
CA GLY A 41 -12.46 8.05 -16.34
C GLY A 41 -12.13 7.12 -15.18
N ASP A 42 -13.09 6.95 -14.26
CA ASP A 42 -12.96 5.98 -13.17
C ASP A 42 -12.64 4.60 -13.74
N THR A 43 -11.57 4.00 -13.23
CA THR A 43 -10.99 2.79 -13.78
C THR A 43 -10.92 1.72 -12.71
N LYS A 44 -11.25 0.49 -13.10
CA LYS A 44 -11.17 -0.70 -12.26
C LYS A 44 -10.17 -1.68 -12.88
N TRP A 45 -9.20 -2.13 -12.11
CA TRP A 45 -8.24 -3.17 -12.51
C TRP A 45 -8.51 -4.47 -11.77
N SER A 46 -8.43 -5.58 -12.51
CA SER A 46 -8.50 -6.94 -11.99
C SER A 46 -7.68 -7.89 -12.87
N GLY A 47 -7.21 -9.00 -12.29
CA GLY A 47 -6.40 -9.98 -13.00
C GLY A 47 -4.93 -9.56 -13.13
N GLU A 48 -4.33 -9.81 -14.29
CA GLU A 48 -2.94 -9.41 -14.58
C GLU A 48 -2.91 -8.12 -15.41
N ILE A 49 -2.19 -7.13 -14.88
CA ILE A 49 -1.99 -5.81 -15.47
C ILE A 49 -0.50 -5.65 -15.79
N ILE A 50 -0.18 -5.20 -17.00
CA ILE A 50 1.17 -4.80 -17.40
C ILE A 50 1.23 -3.28 -17.49
N LEU A 51 2.23 -2.66 -16.87
CA LEU A 51 2.53 -1.25 -17.06
C LEU A 51 3.81 -1.11 -17.87
N ASP A 52 3.72 -0.47 -19.04
CA ASP A 52 4.85 -0.16 -19.92
C ASP A 52 5.26 1.32 -19.90
N GLY A 53 4.47 2.17 -19.24
CA GLY A 53 4.75 3.58 -19.02
C GLY A 53 3.88 4.18 -17.92
N ASP A 54 4.12 5.46 -17.63
CA ASP A 54 3.49 6.15 -16.50
C ASP A 54 1.97 6.06 -16.52
N ILE A 55 1.37 5.89 -15.35
CA ILE A 55 -0.08 5.93 -15.16
C ILE A 55 -0.44 7.20 -14.44
N ILE A 56 -1.24 8.06 -15.07
CA ILE A 56 -1.72 9.30 -14.46
C ILE A 56 -3.18 9.12 -14.08
N VAL A 57 -3.48 9.15 -12.78
CA VAL A 57 -4.84 9.20 -12.24
C VAL A 57 -5.21 10.67 -11.99
N PRO A 58 -6.01 11.33 -12.84
CA PRO A 58 -6.28 12.76 -12.72
C PRO A 58 -7.13 13.11 -11.50
N LYS A 59 -7.11 14.39 -11.12
CA LYS A 59 -8.02 14.91 -10.10
C LYS A 59 -9.48 14.63 -10.49
N GLY A 60 -10.27 14.12 -9.56
CA GLY A 60 -11.68 13.77 -9.77
C GLY A 60 -11.91 12.36 -10.32
N ILE A 61 -10.84 11.64 -10.66
CA ILE A 61 -10.89 10.25 -11.14
C ILE A 61 -10.36 9.31 -10.06
N SER A 62 -10.84 8.07 -10.05
CA SER A 62 -10.41 7.00 -9.17
C SER A 62 -9.81 5.83 -9.95
N LEU A 63 -8.72 5.28 -9.41
CA LEU A 63 -8.21 3.97 -9.77
C LEU A 63 -8.53 2.99 -8.64
N ASN A 64 -9.35 1.98 -8.97
CA ASN A 64 -9.79 0.94 -8.04
C ASN A 64 -9.16 -0.39 -8.46
N ILE A 65 -8.47 -1.05 -7.54
CA ILE A 65 -7.74 -2.29 -7.82
C ILE A 65 -8.31 -3.38 -6.92
N GLU A 66 -8.81 -4.42 -7.57
CA GLU A 66 -9.51 -5.52 -6.90
C GLU A 66 -8.55 -6.50 -6.21
N PRO A 67 -9.04 -7.26 -5.21
CA PRO A 67 -8.28 -8.35 -4.61
C PRO A 67 -7.69 -9.30 -5.66
N GLY A 68 -6.46 -9.75 -5.41
CA GLY A 68 -5.75 -10.70 -6.27
C GLY A 68 -5.14 -10.14 -7.56
N THR A 69 -5.33 -8.84 -7.82
CA THR A 69 -4.71 -8.20 -9.00
C THR A 69 -3.19 -8.24 -8.89
N LYS A 70 -2.53 -8.68 -9.96
CA LYS A 70 -1.06 -8.61 -10.10
C LYS A 70 -0.72 -7.55 -11.15
N ILE A 71 0.06 -6.57 -10.74
CA ILE A 71 0.53 -5.47 -11.55
C ILE A 71 2.02 -5.69 -11.77
N TYR A 72 2.38 -5.98 -13.02
CA TYR A 72 3.75 -6.16 -13.45
C TYR A 72 4.22 -4.93 -14.21
N VAL A 73 5.31 -4.32 -13.76
CA VAL A 73 5.87 -3.11 -14.36
C VAL A 73 7.09 -3.48 -15.20
N LEU A 74 7.18 -2.99 -16.44
CA LEU A 74 8.34 -3.24 -17.29
C LEU A 74 9.59 -2.58 -16.68
N PRO A 75 10.70 -3.34 -16.51
CA PRO A 75 11.88 -2.84 -15.82
C PRO A 75 12.67 -1.83 -16.67
N GLY A 76 13.16 -0.77 -16.03
CA GLY A 76 14.11 0.19 -16.61
C GLY A 76 13.62 0.92 -17.86
N THR A 77 12.30 0.93 -18.08
CA THR A 77 11.68 1.61 -19.20
C THR A 77 10.46 2.42 -18.76
N ASP A 78 10.13 3.35 -19.62
CA ASP A 78 8.90 4.14 -19.61
C ASP A 78 8.65 4.57 -21.05
N VAL A 79 7.56 4.08 -21.66
CA VAL A 79 7.18 4.48 -23.03
C VAL A 79 6.65 5.91 -23.10
N THR A 80 6.16 6.46 -21.98
CA THR A 80 5.65 7.84 -21.95
C THR A 80 6.77 8.88 -21.87
N LYS A 81 7.96 8.49 -21.40
CA LYS A 81 9.15 9.33 -21.23
C LYS A 81 8.85 10.59 -20.41
N SER A 82 8.05 10.43 -19.35
CA SER A 82 7.41 11.54 -18.64
C SER A 82 7.67 11.49 -17.13
N GLY A 83 6.78 12.12 -16.35
CA GLY A 83 6.78 11.93 -14.91
C GLY A 83 7.98 12.51 -14.14
N LYS A 84 8.20 11.94 -12.96
CA LYS A 84 9.33 12.19 -12.07
C LYS A 84 10.62 11.58 -12.62
N ASP A 85 10.51 10.45 -13.32
CA ASP A 85 11.62 9.74 -13.93
C ASP A 85 11.30 9.30 -15.36
N LYS A 86 12.02 9.86 -16.32
CA LYS A 86 11.78 9.61 -17.75
C LYS A 86 12.19 8.21 -18.23
N ASN A 87 12.81 7.42 -17.37
CA ASN A 87 13.33 6.10 -17.71
C ASN A 87 12.62 4.97 -16.96
N ARG A 88 11.73 5.27 -16.00
CA ARG A 88 11.08 4.26 -15.15
C ARG A 88 9.63 4.60 -14.94
N THR A 89 8.75 3.65 -15.24
CA THR A 89 7.31 3.78 -15.03
C THR A 89 6.97 4.11 -13.58
N GLU A 90 6.05 5.06 -13.42
CA GLU A 90 5.42 5.39 -12.14
C GLU A 90 3.90 5.46 -12.20
N ILE A 91 3.25 5.25 -11.06
CA ILE A 91 1.82 5.51 -10.90
C ILE A 91 1.64 6.84 -10.18
N LEU A 92 1.25 7.88 -10.92
CA LEU A 92 1.07 9.24 -10.42
C LEU A 92 -0.40 9.58 -10.16
N VAL A 93 -0.77 9.69 -8.89
CA VAL A 93 -2.15 9.83 -8.44
C VAL A 93 -2.46 11.25 -7.95
N PHE A 94 -3.16 12.01 -8.79
CA PHE A 94 -3.79 13.30 -8.44
C PHE A 94 -5.26 13.16 -8.00
N GLY A 95 -5.89 12.03 -8.34
CA GLY A 95 -7.25 11.66 -7.95
C GLY A 95 -7.30 10.80 -6.69
N SER A 96 -8.08 9.72 -6.73
CA SER A 96 -8.20 8.71 -5.66
C SER A 96 -7.53 7.40 -6.07
N PHE A 97 -6.94 6.70 -5.10
CA PHE A 97 -6.28 5.41 -5.30
C PHE A 97 -6.74 4.41 -4.25
N ILE A 98 -7.45 3.38 -4.69
CA ILE A 98 -8.09 2.39 -3.84
C ILE A 98 -7.58 1.01 -4.25
N ALA A 99 -6.54 0.53 -3.56
CA ALA A 99 -6.04 -0.83 -3.68
C ALA A 99 -6.44 -1.59 -2.42
N ASN A 100 -7.56 -2.31 -2.50
CA ASN A 100 -8.17 -2.98 -1.36
C ASN A 100 -8.19 -4.49 -1.58
N GLY A 101 -7.06 -5.14 -1.33
CA GLY A 101 -6.95 -6.59 -1.36
C GLY A 101 -7.53 -7.27 -0.13
N GLU A 102 -7.29 -8.57 -0.04
CA GLU A 102 -7.76 -9.43 1.05
C GLU A 102 -6.61 -10.25 1.66
N PRO A 103 -6.75 -10.77 2.90
CA PRO A 103 -5.69 -11.55 3.56
C PRO A 103 -5.13 -12.69 2.71
N ASN A 104 -6.01 -13.40 2.00
CA ASN A 104 -5.67 -14.56 1.18
C ASN A 104 -5.60 -14.22 -0.33
N ASN A 105 -5.83 -12.95 -0.69
CA ASN A 105 -5.87 -12.52 -2.08
C ASN A 105 -5.32 -11.09 -2.20
N ARG A 106 -4.02 -10.96 -1.85
CA ARG A 106 -3.30 -9.69 -1.82
C ARG A 106 -3.15 -9.13 -3.23
N ILE A 107 -3.09 -7.81 -3.33
CA ILE A 107 -2.70 -7.11 -4.57
C ILE A 107 -1.17 -7.05 -4.61
N LEU A 108 -0.57 -7.35 -5.76
CA LEU A 108 0.88 -7.33 -5.95
C LEU A 108 1.28 -6.27 -6.98
N PHE A 109 2.22 -5.39 -6.61
CA PHE A 109 2.97 -4.55 -7.53
C PHE A 109 4.42 -5.02 -7.55
N THR A 110 4.93 -5.39 -8.73
CA THR A 110 6.27 -5.94 -8.88
C THR A 110 6.85 -5.67 -10.26
N SER A 111 8.15 -5.86 -10.42
CA SER A 111 8.81 -5.92 -11.72
C SER A 111 8.32 -7.10 -12.56
N ARG A 112 8.24 -6.91 -13.89
CA ARG A 112 7.99 -7.97 -14.87
C ARG A 112 9.24 -8.79 -15.24
N ASN A 113 10.42 -8.36 -14.77
CA ASN A 113 11.70 -9.02 -15.01
C ASN A 113 11.68 -10.48 -14.50
N ASP A 114 12.34 -11.39 -15.21
CA ASP A 114 12.47 -12.79 -14.78
C ASP A 114 13.31 -12.93 -13.51
N ASN A 115 14.24 -12.01 -13.30
CA ASN A 115 15.00 -11.85 -12.06
C ASN A 115 14.81 -10.42 -11.51
N PRO A 116 13.69 -10.13 -10.83
CA PRO A 116 13.38 -8.79 -10.32
C PRO A 116 14.52 -8.17 -9.53
N GLN A 117 14.87 -6.93 -9.86
CA GLN A 117 15.87 -6.16 -9.14
C GLN A 117 15.23 -4.95 -8.48
N MET A 118 15.73 -4.57 -7.30
CA MET A 118 15.49 -3.23 -6.76
C MET A 118 15.75 -2.19 -7.85
N ASN A 119 14.97 -1.11 -7.85
CA ASN A 119 15.10 -0.02 -8.82
C ASN A 119 14.54 -0.29 -10.23
N ASP A 120 13.90 -1.45 -10.47
CA ASP A 120 13.34 -1.81 -11.79
C ASP A 120 12.26 -0.84 -12.27
N TRP A 121 11.45 -0.30 -11.36
CA TRP A 121 10.42 0.69 -11.66
C TRP A 121 10.44 1.81 -10.62
N TYR A 122 9.80 2.95 -10.89
CA TYR A 122 9.98 4.11 -10.01
C TYR A 122 9.19 3.96 -8.70
N GLY A 123 7.87 3.76 -8.78
CA GLY A 123 7.03 3.66 -7.60
C GLY A 123 5.59 4.14 -7.78
N ILE A 124 4.86 4.19 -6.65
CA ILE A 124 3.52 4.77 -6.56
C ILE A 124 3.61 6.13 -5.88
N ILE A 125 3.08 7.18 -6.50
CA ILE A 125 3.12 8.55 -5.98
C ILE A 125 1.71 9.07 -5.76
N LEU A 126 1.31 9.21 -4.49
CA LEU A 126 0.06 9.82 -4.09
C LEU A 126 0.27 11.31 -3.87
N ARG A 127 -0.21 12.13 -4.81
CA ARG A 127 -0.07 13.59 -4.78
C ARG A 127 -1.43 14.27 -4.89
N ASN A 128 -2.26 14.08 -3.87
CA ASN A 128 -3.61 14.61 -3.83
C ASN A 128 -4.02 15.05 -2.41
N LYS A 129 -4.59 16.26 -2.26
CA LYS A 129 -4.98 16.77 -0.94
C LYS A 129 -6.31 16.19 -0.43
N SER A 130 -7.21 15.86 -1.35
CA SER A 130 -8.61 15.51 -1.07
C SER A 130 -9.05 14.19 -1.68
N GLY A 131 -8.14 13.44 -2.32
CA GLY A 131 -8.44 12.12 -2.84
C GLY A 131 -8.58 11.08 -1.73
N THR A 132 -9.35 10.03 -1.98
CA THR A 132 -9.38 8.87 -1.10
C THR A 132 -8.21 7.97 -1.45
N ASN A 133 -7.34 7.70 -0.46
CA ASN A 133 -6.20 6.81 -0.64
C ASN A 133 -6.28 5.66 0.36
N LEU A 134 -6.58 4.46 -0.15
CA LEU A 134 -6.65 3.23 0.63
C LEU A 134 -5.70 2.19 0.02
N ILE A 135 -4.80 1.69 0.85
CA ILE A 135 -3.86 0.63 0.51
C ILE A 135 -4.01 -0.43 1.59
N ASN A 136 -4.65 -1.55 1.25
CA ASN A 136 -4.97 -2.62 2.18
C ASN A 136 -4.64 -3.97 1.57
N TYR A 137 -3.92 -4.84 2.29
CA TYR A 137 -3.44 -6.13 1.79
C TYR A 137 -2.73 -6.02 0.44
N VAL A 138 -1.86 -5.02 0.32
CA VAL A 138 -1.01 -4.79 -0.85
C VAL A 138 0.41 -5.25 -0.55
N THR A 139 1.11 -5.71 -1.57
CA THR A 139 2.54 -5.96 -1.55
C THR A 139 3.19 -5.16 -2.68
N VAL A 140 4.20 -4.35 -2.35
CA VAL A 140 4.94 -3.51 -3.30
C VAL A 140 6.43 -3.83 -3.22
N GLU A 141 7.01 -4.22 -4.34
CA GLU A 141 8.38 -4.73 -4.42
C GLU A 141 9.14 -4.24 -5.65
N TYR A 142 10.47 -4.21 -5.53
CA TYR A 142 11.41 -3.95 -6.63
C TYR A 142 11.29 -2.55 -7.25
N ALA A 143 10.66 -1.60 -6.54
CA ALA A 143 10.61 -0.21 -6.94
C ALA A 143 11.88 0.54 -6.53
N TYR A 144 12.06 1.76 -7.04
CA TYR A 144 12.95 2.74 -6.44
C TYR A 144 12.37 3.21 -5.10
N VAL A 145 11.13 3.68 -5.09
CA VAL A 145 10.36 3.98 -3.87
C VAL A 145 9.05 3.20 -3.92
N GLY A 146 8.75 2.39 -2.91
CA GLY A 146 7.51 1.60 -2.90
C GLY A 146 6.27 2.48 -2.96
N LEU A 147 6.16 3.44 -2.04
CA LEU A 147 5.06 4.40 -1.99
C LEU A 147 5.51 5.77 -1.49
N THR A 148 5.24 6.82 -2.27
CA THR A 148 5.41 8.21 -1.85
C THR A 148 4.06 8.86 -1.57
N THR A 149 3.89 9.45 -0.39
CA THR A 149 2.72 10.26 -0.01
C THR A 149 3.10 11.73 0.08
N ILE A 150 2.49 12.58 -0.74
CA ILE A 150 2.83 14.01 -0.84
C ILE A 150 1.58 14.84 -0.56
N ASN A 151 1.60 15.62 0.54
CA ASN A 151 0.49 16.52 0.92
C ASN A 151 -0.90 15.84 0.89
N CYS A 152 -0.94 14.56 1.28
CA CYS A 152 -2.14 13.73 1.25
C CYS A 152 -2.38 13.03 2.59
N LYS A 153 -3.57 12.44 2.71
CA LYS A 153 -3.90 11.48 3.75
C LYS A 153 -4.09 10.13 3.08
N ALA A 154 -3.42 9.11 3.60
CA ALA A 154 -3.57 7.73 3.13
C ALA A 154 -3.75 6.79 4.31
N ILE A 155 -4.61 5.78 4.13
CA ILE A 155 -4.74 4.67 5.07
C ILE A 155 -4.01 3.49 4.46
N ILE A 156 -2.87 3.15 5.05
CA ILE A 156 -1.99 2.06 4.61
C ILE A 156 -2.05 1.00 5.68
N LYS A 157 -2.67 -0.15 5.39
CA LYS A 157 -2.87 -1.19 6.38
C LYS A 157 -2.62 -2.59 5.85
N ASN A 158 -2.19 -3.52 6.71
CA ASN A 158 -2.01 -4.93 6.38
C ASN A 158 -1.10 -5.19 5.17
N SER A 159 -0.20 -4.26 4.85
CA SER A 159 0.53 -4.19 3.58
C SER A 159 2.03 -4.41 3.76
N GLN A 160 2.71 -4.79 2.68
CA GLN A 160 4.14 -5.09 2.67
C GLN A 160 4.84 -4.18 1.66
N PHE A 161 5.92 -3.53 2.08
CA PHE A 161 6.80 -2.73 1.23
C PHE A 161 8.21 -3.24 1.44
N ARG A 162 8.70 -4.04 0.49
CA ARG A 162 9.96 -4.77 0.63
C ARG A 162 10.76 -4.80 -0.65
N TYR A 163 12.07 -4.97 -0.53
CA TYR A 163 12.97 -5.02 -1.68
C TYR A 163 12.84 -3.80 -2.59
N ASN A 164 12.64 -2.62 -2.03
CA ASN A 164 12.70 -1.35 -2.77
C ASN A 164 14.07 -0.71 -2.53
N TYR A 165 14.59 -0.02 -3.54
CA TYR A 165 15.95 0.54 -3.51
C TYR A 165 16.09 1.65 -2.47
N TYR A 166 15.27 2.70 -2.56
CA TYR A 166 15.43 3.88 -1.72
C TYR A 166 14.57 3.84 -0.45
N THR A 167 13.28 3.59 -0.55
CA THR A 167 12.46 3.43 0.65
C THR A 167 11.22 2.59 0.41
N GLY A 168 10.77 1.87 1.45
CA GLY A 168 9.47 1.23 1.44
C GLY A 168 8.35 2.27 1.32
N ILE A 169 8.34 3.25 2.23
CA ILE A 169 7.39 4.37 2.22
C ILE A 169 8.14 5.71 2.40
N SER A 170 7.83 6.71 1.57
CA SER A 170 8.27 8.11 1.71
C SER A 170 7.08 9.01 2.03
N ALA A 171 7.05 9.59 3.23
CA ALA A 171 6.07 10.59 3.63
C ALA A 171 6.66 12.00 3.50
N GLU A 172 6.11 12.80 2.59
CA GLU A 172 6.64 14.10 2.20
C GLU A 172 5.58 15.21 2.27
N LEU A 173 6.05 16.46 2.31
CA LEU A 173 5.27 17.70 2.20
C LEU A 173 3.98 17.69 3.04
N ARG A 174 4.11 17.65 4.37
CA ARG A 174 2.96 17.68 5.31
C ARG A 174 1.92 16.57 5.09
N SER A 175 2.28 15.48 4.42
CA SER A 175 1.45 14.29 4.35
C SER A 175 1.23 13.69 5.75
N LYS A 176 0.08 13.05 5.93
CA LYS A 176 -0.33 12.44 7.21
C LYS A 176 -0.88 11.04 7.00
N PRO A 177 -0.09 10.09 6.46
CA PRO A 177 -0.56 8.73 6.29
C PRO A 177 -0.66 8.01 7.65
N ILE A 178 -1.65 7.13 7.77
CA ILE A 178 -1.75 6.17 8.86
C ILE A 178 -1.18 4.85 8.35
N ILE A 179 -0.12 4.37 8.98
CA ILE A 179 0.56 3.11 8.64
C ILE A 179 0.29 2.12 9.76
N GLN A 180 -0.48 1.08 9.47
CA GLN A 180 -0.95 0.13 10.47
C GLN A 180 -0.73 -1.31 10.05
N ASN A 181 -0.18 -2.16 10.92
CA ASN A 181 -0.01 -3.59 10.62
C ASN A 181 0.72 -3.81 9.28
N CYS A 182 1.72 -2.99 9.01
CA CYS A 182 2.51 -3.08 7.78
C CYS A 182 3.88 -3.70 8.07
N VAL A 183 4.49 -4.25 7.04
CA VAL A 183 5.87 -4.74 7.07
C VAL A 183 6.70 -3.90 6.10
N LEU A 184 7.65 -3.15 6.62
CA LEU A 184 8.59 -2.32 5.85
C LEU A 184 9.98 -2.94 6.00
N SER A 185 10.36 -3.80 5.07
CA SER A 185 11.52 -4.68 5.28
C SER A 185 12.41 -4.88 4.08
N ASN A 186 13.72 -5.05 4.30
CA ASN A 186 14.68 -5.35 3.24
C ASN A 186 14.62 -4.31 2.11
N ASN A 187 14.36 -3.05 2.42
CA ASN A 187 14.57 -1.95 1.50
C ASN A 187 16.01 -1.48 1.68
N ASP A 188 16.71 -1.21 0.57
CA ASP A 188 18.16 -1.02 0.61
C ASP A 188 18.54 0.19 1.47
N TYR A 189 17.81 1.30 1.36
CA TYR A 189 18.04 2.47 2.23
C TYR A 189 17.11 2.56 3.46
N ALA A 190 15.81 2.87 3.32
CA ALA A 190 14.93 3.08 4.48
C ALA A 190 13.64 2.24 4.49
N GLY A 191 13.15 1.85 5.66
CA GLY A 191 11.80 1.32 5.82
C GLY A 191 10.74 2.42 5.65
N LEU A 192 10.89 3.50 6.42
CA LEU A 192 10.07 4.70 6.36
C LEU A 192 10.94 5.96 6.35
N LYS A 193 10.73 6.83 5.38
CA LYS A 193 11.34 8.16 5.31
C LYS A 193 10.28 9.24 5.56
N CYS A 194 10.55 10.19 6.44
CA CYS A 194 9.66 11.31 6.78
C CYS A 194 10.36 12.64 6.52
N GLU A 195 9.79 13.51 5.68
CA GLU A 195 10.40 14.80 5.31
C GLU A 195 9.39 15.94 5.18
N TYR A 196 9.91 17.18 5.17
CA TYR A 196 9.17 18.40 4.87
C TYR A 196 7.84 18.55 5.64
N GLY A 197 7.89 18.33 6.95
CA GLY A 197 6.71 18.51 7.82
C GLY A 197 5.71 17.36 7.76
N ALA A 198 6.06 16.22 7.17
CA ALA A 198 5.23 15.02 7.21
C ALA A 198 5.01 14.53 8.66
N MET A 199 3.81 14.03 8.94
CA MET A 199 3.39 13.56 10.26
C MET A 199 2.67 12.21 10.16
N PRO A 200 3.37 11.13 9.72
CA PRO A 200 2.74 9.82 9.68
C PRO A 200 2.50 9.28 11.08
N VAL A 201 1.45 8.49 11.25
CA VAL A 201 1.19 7.73 12.48
C VAL A 201 1.45 6.26 12.18
N VAL A 202 2.40 5.66 12.90
CA VAL A 202 2.84 4.27 12.66
C VAL A 202 2.45 3.41 13.85
N ARG A 203 1.70 2.33 13.60
CA ARG A 203 1.31 1.39 14.65
C ARG A 203 1.27 -0.07 14.24
N PHE A 204 1.49 -0.97 15.19
CA PHE A 204 1.44 -2.42 15.01
C PHE A 204 2.29 -2.94 13.84
N SER A 205 3.29 -2.17 13.40
CA SER A 205 4.05 -2.44 12.18
C SER A 205 5.42 -3.03 12.49
N ILE A 206 5.98 -3.76 11.52
CA ILE A 206 7.32 -4.34 11.57
C ILE A 206 8.21 -3.55 10.62
N ILE A 207 9.35 -3.06 11.13
CA ILE A 207 10.34 -2.30 10.36
C ILE A 207 11.72 -2.91 10.63
N SER A 208 12.24 -3.67 9.66
CA SER A 208 13.45 -4.48 9.87
C SER A 208 14.21 -4.80 8.58
N GLY A 209 15.52 -5.02 8.67
CA GLY A 209 16.35 -5.43 7.54
C GLY A 209 16.60 -4.31 6.52
N ASN A 210 16.35 -3.06 6.87
CA ASN A 210 16.69 -1.90 6.04
C ASN A 210 18.04 -1.32 6.50
N SER A 211 18.73 -0.51 5.70
CA SER A 211 19.86 0.28 6.22
C SER A 211 19.41 1.14 7.41
N HIS A 212 18.27 1.83 7.27
CA HIS A 212 17.63 2.58 8.34
C HIS A 212 16.17 2.17 8.52
N GLY A 213 15.71 2.00 9.76
CA GLY A 213 14.31 1.70 10.04
C GLY A 213 13.41 2.89 9.70
N VAL A 214 13.55 3.98 10.45
CA VAL A 214 12.84 5.25 10.23
C VAL A 214 13.83 6.39 10.12
N ILE A 215 13.80 7.13 9.01
CA ILE A 215 14.59 8.35 8.81
C ILE A 215 13.69 9.57 8.85
N ILE A 216 14.14 10.61 9.57
CA ILE A 216 13.33 11.81 9.84
C ILE A 216 14.17 13.07 9.55
N PHE A 217 13.71 13.88 8.60
CA PHE A 217 14.38 15.11 8.18
C PHE A 217 13.46 16.35 8.24
N ASN A 218 14.10 17.52 8.18
CA ASN A 218 13.46 18.85 8.16
C ASN A 218 12.51 19.03 9.35
N GLU A 219 11.26 19.39 9.07
CA GLU A 219 10.21 19.64 10.08
C GLU A 219 9.32 18.41 10.33
N ALA A 220 9.68 17.22 9.82
CA ALA A 220 8.87 16.02 9.97
C ALA A 220 8.77 15.59 11.44
N GLU A 221 7.63 15.02 11.80
CA GLU A 221 7.30 14.66 13.18
C GLU A 221 6.41 13.40 13.19
N PRO A 222 6.96 12.24 12.83
CA PRO A 222 6.22 10.98 12.89
C PRO A 222 5.86 10.63 14.34
N ILE A 223 4.66 10.05 14.51
CA ILE A 223 4.25 9.45 15.77
C ILE A 223 4.50 7.95 15.66
N LEU A 224 5.63 7.50 16.21
CA LEU A 224 6.05 6.10 16.24
C LEU A 224 5.57 5.38 17.51
N GLY A 225 5.07 6.14 18.48
CA GLY A 225 4.44 5.65 19.70
C GLY A 225 4.55 6.69 20.81
N LYS A 226 3.40 7.16 21.31
CA LYS A 226 3.30 8.20 22.34
C LYS A 226 2.19 7.85 23.30
N ILE A 227 2.49 7.86 24.60
CA ILE A 227 1.49 7.78 25.65
C ILE A 227 0.95 9.21 25.87
N GLU A 228 -0.32 9.42 25.57
CA GLU A 228 -1.01 10.69 25.75
C GLU A 228 -1.40 10.91 27.21
N ALA A 229 -1.73 12.15 27.58
CA ALA A 229 -2.06 12.51 28.96
C ALA A 229 -3.30 11.78 29.52
N ASN A 230 -4.20 11.33 28.65
CA ASN A 230 -5.38 10.53 29.01
C ASN A 230 -5.09 9.02 29.11
N GLY A 231 -3.83 8.60 28.93
CA GLY A 231 -3.41 7.20 28.95
C GLY A 231 -3.59 6.46 27.62
N GLU A 232 -4.18 7.09 26.59
CA GLU A 232 -4.27 6.50 25.25
C GLU A 232 -2.90 6.47 24.57
N VAL A 233 -2.72 5.54 23.63
CA VAL A 233 -1.48 5.43 22.86
C VAL A 233 -1.72 5.89 21.42
N SER A 234 -1.06 6.97 21.03
CA SER A 234 -0.97 7.43 19.64
C SER A 234 0.20 6.74 18.95
N GLY A 235 -0.04 6.06 17.83
CA GLY A 235 1.00 5.22 17.19
C GLY A 235 1.37 4.00 18.04
N GLY A 236 2.62 3.52 17.92
CA GLY A 236 3.19 2.54 18.86
C GLY A 236 2.87 1.08 18.53
N TYR A 237 3.31 0.19 19.43
CA TYR A 237 3.23 -1.27 19.27
C TYR A 237 3.97 -1.78 18.04
N ASN A 238 4.96 -1.03 17.56
CA ASN A 238 5.77 -1.42 16.43
C ASN A 238 6.90 -2.33 16.89
N ARG A 239 7.40 -3.16 15.98
CA ARG A 239 8.66 -3.89 16.11
C ARG A 239 9.66 -3.25 15.18
N ILE A 240 10.63 -2.51 15.74
CA ILE A 240 11.65 -1.80 14.97
C ILE A 240 13.00 -2.36 15.41
N PHE A 241 13.61 -3.17 14.56
CA PHE A 241 14.78 -3.98 14.92
C PHE A 241 15.55 -4.43 13.67
N ASP A 242 16.79 -4.89 13.85
CA ASP A 242 17.66 -5.43 12.79
C ASP A 242 17.74 -4.52 11.55
N ASN A 243 17.74 -3.20 11.74
CA ASN A 243 18.14 -2.26 10.70
C ASN A 243 19.64 -1.99 10.86
N PHE A 244 20.38 -1.93 9.74
CA PHE A 244 21.84 -2.05 9.75
C PHE A 244 22.55 -0.88 10.42
N ASP A 245 22.16 0.34 10.09
CA ASP A 245 22.77 1.56 10.63
C ASP A 245 22.01 2.00 11.88
N TYR A 246 20.71 2.32 11.73
CA TYR A 246 19.86 2.79 12.83
C TYR A 246 18.42 2.29 12.70
N ASN A 247 17.80 1.95 13.82
CA ASN A 247 16.36 1.73 13.91
C ASN A 247 15.59 3.04 13.75
N ILE A 248 16.08 4.12 14.36
CA ILE A 248 15.58 5.48 14.16
C ILE A 248 16.75 6.42 13.92
N TYR A 249 16.67 7.19 12.84
CA TYR A 249 17.57 8.28 12.53
C TYR A 249 16.81 9.60 12.54
N ASN A 250 16.87 10.31 13.67
CA ASN A 250 16.28 11.63 13.84
C ASN A 250 17.30 12.72 13.53
N HIS A 251 17.20 13.32 12.35
CA HIS A 251 18.04 14.45 11.93
C HIS A 251 17.31 15.79 12.04
N THR A 252 16.22 15.81 12.81
CA THR A 252 15.48 17.02 13.15
C THR A 252 15.87 17.50 14.54
N TYR A 253 15.49 18.74 14.88
CA TYR A 253 15.58 19.27 16.24
C TYR A 253 14.32 18.96 17.07
N LYS A 254 13.38 18.16 16.53
CA LYS A 254 12.12 17.85 17.19
C LYS A 254 12.22 16.60 18.03
N THR A 255 11.46 16.57 19.13
CA THR A 255 11.26 15.37 19.93
C THR A 255 10.40 14.38 19.17
N ILE A 256 10.95 13.19 18.92
CA ILE A 256 10.23 12.09 18.27
C ILE A 256 9.82 11.07 19.33
N TYR A 257 8.52 10.84 19.44
CA TYR A 257 7.98 9.84 20.37
C TYR A 257 7.98 8.46 19.71
N ALA A 258 8.74 7.53 20.30
CA ALA A 258 8.81 6.12 19.92
C ALA A 258 8.62 5.19 21.13
N GLN A 259 7.81 5.62 22.09
CA GLN A 259 7.39 4.84 23.26
C GLN A 259 6.54 3.64 22.83
N VAL A 260 6.39 2.65 23.72
CA VAL A 260 5.48 1.51 23.51
C VAL A 260 5.83 0.69 22.26
N ASN A 261 7.11 0.64 21.90
CA ASN A 261 7.62 -0.21 20.81
C ASN A 261 8.43 -1.37 21.38
N ASN A 262 8.53 -2.45 20.59
CA ASN A 262 9.38 -3.59 20.88
C ASN A 262 10.69 -3.47 20.09
N TRP A 263 11.80 -3.42 20.83
CA TRP A 263 13.16 -3.23 20.33
C TRP A 263 14.01 -4.51 20.38
N LEU A 264 13.38 -5.66 20.63
CA LEU A 264 14.01 -6.97 20.93
C LEU A 264 14.87 -7.03 22.19
N THR A 265 15.00 -5.93 22.93
CA THR A 265 15.67 -5.83 24.23
C THR A 265 14.93 -4.84 25.13
N SER A 266 15.07 -5.00 26.44
CA SER A 266 14.61 -4.03 27.45
C SER A 266 15.73 -3.11 27.95
N SER A 267 16.98 -3.33 27.52
CA SER A 267 18.11 -2.51 27.92
C SER A 267 18.08 -1.16 27.20
N THR A 268 17.86 -0.08 27.95
CA THR A 268 17.90 1.28 27.41
C THR A 268 19.22 1.58 26.71
N ALA A 269 20.35 1.10 27.25
CA ALA A 269 21.66 1.33 26.65
C ALA A 269 21.81 0.66 25.27
N GLU A 270 21.24 -0.53 25.08
CA GLU A 270 21.25 -1.22 23.78
C GLU A 270 20.30 -0.54 22.79
N ILE A 271 19.10 -0.17 23.23
CA ILE A 271 18.13 0.56 22.40
C ILE A 271 18.76 1.85 21.88
N MET A 272 19.39 2.63 22.77
CA MET A 272 19.98 3.92 22.43
C MET A 272 21.14 3.82 21.42
N LYS A 273 21.85 2.69 21.34
CA LYS A 273 22.88 2.47 20.30
C LYS A 273 22.28 2.37 18.89
N THR A 274 21.00 2.02 18.79
CA THR A 274 20.29 1.88 17.51
C THR A 274 19.54 3.16 17.10
N ILE A 275 19.69 4.24 17.86
CA ILE A 275 19.00 5.50 17.63
C ILE A 275 20.03 6.61 17.43
N TYR A 276 20.01 7.24 16.25
CA TYR A 276 20.67 8.51 16.02
C TYR A 276 19.70 9.66 16.33
N ASP A 277 20.16 10.64 17.10
CA ASP A 277 19.38 11.81 17.49
C ASP A 277 20.27 13.06 17.44
N ARG A 278 20.07 13.87 16.40
CA ARG A 278 20.86 15.08 16.14
C ARG A 278 20.86 16.07 17.30
N SER A 279 19.82 16.08 18.14
CA SER A 279 19.76 16.99 19.29
C SER A 279 20.81 16.69 20.37
N LYS A 280 21.53 15.57 20.26
CA LYS A 280 22.57 15.12 21.20
C LYS A 280 23.99 15.35 20.70
N ASP A 281 24.16 15.85 19.47
CA ASP A 281 25.44 16.24 18.86
C ASP A 281 25.58 17.78 18.85
#